data_AF-A0A7R9G0G6-F1
#
_entry.id   AF-A0A7R9G0G6-F1
#
_cell.length_a   1.000
_cell.length_b   1.000
_cell.length_c   1.000
_cell.angle_alpha   90.00
_cell.angle_beta   90.00
_cell.angle_gamma   90.00
#
_symmetry.space_group_name_H-M   'P 1'
#
loop_
_entity.id
_entity.type
_entity.pdbx_description
1 polymer ?
#
loop_
_entity_poly.entity_id
_entity_poly.type
_entity_poly.pdbx_seq_one_letter_code
_entity_poly.pdbx_strand_id
1 'polypeptide(L)'
;MLYSVTQAWLCLLPLGALAMEALHRQVLPFLLRRMKEDVLQDLPPKITQDYYCELSPLQERLYEDFARSHAHQSLQESLSGRGAPAHRQGNTHIFQALRYLQNVCNHPKLALTPQHPEYERVSGQLHQENSSLADINHAAKLPALRQLLLDCGIGVPLTEHPGELVINQHRALIFCQLKAMLDIIENDLFKRHMATVSYLRLDGSIPPSMRHSVVAQFNSDPSIDVLLLTTQVGGLGLNLTGADTVIFVEHDWNPMKDLQAMDRAHRIGQRKVVNVYRLITRGTLEEKIMG
;
A
#
# COMPACT_ATOMS: atom_id res chain seq x y z
N MET A 1 39.77 -8.93 23.13
CA MET A 1 38.38 -9.38 22.91
C MET A 1 37.73 -8.83 21.63
N LEU A 2 38.44 -8.01 20.82
CA LEU A 2 37.95 -7.49 19.52
C LEU A 2 38.40 -8.31 18.29
N TYR A 3 39.22 -9.35 18.48
CA TYR A 3 39.77 -10.17 17.38
C TYR A 3 38.95 -11.41 17.02
N SER A 4 37.97 -11.83 17.84
CA SER A 4 37.19 -13.06 17.56
C SER A 4 35.90 -12.83 16.78
N VAL A 5 35.39 -11.60 16.74
CA VAL A 5 34.15 -11.28 16.02
C VAL A 5 34.43 -11.08 14.52
N THR A 6 35.55 -10.47 14.15
CA THR A 6 35.93 -10.25 12.74
C THR A 6 36.29 -11.54 12.00
N GLN A 7 36.82 -12.55 12.70
CA GLN A 7 37.19 -13.83 12.09
C GLN A 7 35.98 -14.73 11.76
N ALA A 8 34.91 -14.65 12.55
CA ALA A 8 33.66 -15.36 12.26
C ALA A 8 32.93 -14.78 11.03
N TRP A 9 32.97 -13.46 10.85
CA TRP A 9 32.37 -12.78 9.69
C TRP A 9 33.14 -13.05 8.38
N LEU A 10 34.47 -13.20 8.42
CA LEU A 10 35.27 -13.55 7.24
C LEU A 10 35.07 -15.00 6.76
N CYS A 11 34.69 -15.94 7.63
CA CYS A 11 34.42 -17.33 7.23
C CYS A 11 32.98 -17.57 6.72
N LEU A 12 32.00 -16.73 7.09
CA LEU A 12 30.59 -16.90 6.68
C LEU A 12 30.30 -16.42 5.25
N LEU A 13 30.98 -15.37 4.79
CA LEU A 13 30.88 -14.83 3.42
C LEU A 13 31.16 -15.88 2.31
N PRO A 14 32.26 -16.65 2.35
CA PRO A 14 32.54 -17.65 1.32
C PRO A 14 31.62 -18.88 1.38
N LEU A 15 31.13 -19.27 2.57
CA LEU A 15 30.17 -20.37 2.73
C LEU A 15 28.81 -20.02 2.12
N GLY A 16 28.33 -18.79 2.32
CA GLY A 16 27.10 -18.31 1.70
C GLY A 16 27.20 -18.27 0.16
N ALA A 17 28.32 -17.78 -0.37
CA ALA A 17 28.57 -17.73 -1.81
C ALA A 17 28.59 -19.14 -2.45
N LEU A 18 29.30 -20.10 -1.83
CA LEU A 18 29.36 -21.48 -2.31
C LEU A 18 27.99 -22.17 -2.26
N ALA A 19 27.21 -21.94 -1.21
CA ALA A 19 25.85 -22.47 -1.10
C ALA A 19 24.92 -21.87 -2.18
N MET A 20 25.02 -20.57 -2.45
CA MET A 20 24.27 -19.92 -3.53
C MET A 20 24.67 -20.47 -4.90
N GLU A 21 25.97 -20.68 -5.15
CA GLU A 21 26.47 -21.20 -6.42
C GLU A 21 26.07 -22.66 -6.66
N ALA A 22 26.13 -23.50 -5.62
CA ALA A 22 25.66 -24.88 -5.66
C ALA A 22 24.16 -24.95 -5.95
N LEU A 23 23.36 -24.12 -5.27
CA LEU A 23 21.92 -24.01 -5.52
C LEU A 23 21.65 -23.54 -6.96
N HIS A 24 22.33 -22.46 -7.39
CA HIS A 24 22.18 -21.89 -8.73
C HIS A 24 22.42 -22.94 -9.80
N ARG A 25 23.51 -23.73 -9.69
CA ARG A 25 23.87 -24.77 -10.67
C ARG A 25 22.82 -25.89 -10.77
N GLN A 26 22.18 -26.24 -9.65
CA GLN A 26 21.14 -27.27 -9.62
C GLN A 26 19.81 -26.79 -10.22
N VAL A 27 19.45 -25.52 -10.00
CA VAL A 27 18.15 -24.97 -10.43
C VAL A 27 18.17 -24.37 -11.84
N LEU A 28 19.34 -23.92 -12.33
CA LEU A 28 19.50 -23.26 -13.62
C LEU A 28 18.93 -24.05 -14.81
N PRO A 29 19.07 -25.39 -14.91
CA PRO A 29 18.48 -26.15 -16.02
C PRO A 29 16.95 -26.10 -16.07
N PHE A 30 16.30 -25.75 -14.96
CA PHE A 30 14.85 -25.72 -14.82
C PHE A 30 14.27 -24.31 -14.76
N LEU A 31 15.10 -23.28 -14.63
CA LEU A 31 14.68 -21.89 -14.49
C LEU A 31 15.17 -21.04 -15.66
N LEU A 32 14.24 -20.64 -16.52
CA LEU A 32 14.48 -19.59 -17.50
C LEU A 32 14.14 -18.23 -16.89
N ARG A 33 15.16 -17.44 -16.56
CA ARG A 33 15.01 -16.07 -16.07
C ARG A 33 15.72 -15.11 -17.03
N ARG A 34 15.03 -14.04 -17.42
CA ARG A 34 15.58 -12.93 -18.23
C ARG A 34 15.17 -11.62 -17.57
N MET A 35 16.07 -10.64 -17.49
CA MET A 35 15.71 -9.31 -16.98
C MET A 35 15.05 -8.49 -18.09
N LYS A 36 14.20 -7.53 -17.72
CA LYS A 36 13.56 -6.64 -18.69
C LYS A 36 14.60 -5.81 -19.44
N GLU A 37 15.64 -5.36 -18.74
CA GLU A 37 16.77 -4.61 -19.31
C GLU A 37 17.55 -5.42 -20.36
N ASP A 38 17.66 -6.74 -20.19
CA ASP A 38 18.37 -7.61 -21.15
C ASP A 38 17.59 -7.82 -22.47
N VAL A 39 16.27 -7.62 -22.44
CA VAL A 39 15.36 -8.02 -23.53
C VAL A 39 14.66 -6.82 -24.17
N LEU A 40 14.46 -5.73 -23.43
CA LEU A 40 13.65 -4.58 -23.84
C LEU A 40 14.48 -3.31 -23.73
N GLN A 41 15.13 -2.92 -24.82
CA GLN A 41 15.94 -1.69 -24.89
C GLN A 41 15.07 -0.42 -24.85
N ASP A 42 13.81 -0.53 -25.28
CA ASP A 42 12.89 0.61 -25.40
C ASP A 42 11.92 0.78 -24.21
N LEU A 43 12.05 -0.04 -23.15
CA LEU A 43 11.17 0.08 -21.98
C LEU A 43 11.64 1.24 -21.09
N PRO A 44 10.81 2.27 -20.85
CA PRO A 44 11.20 3.40 -20.00
C PRO A 44 11.55 2.95 -18.58
N PRO A 45 12.36 3.72 -17.85
CA PRO A 45 12.71 3.39 -16.48
C PRO A 45 11.49 3.40 -15.55
N LYS A 46 11.62 2.68 -14.43
CA LYS A 46 10.69 2.70 -13.31
C LYS A 46 11.37 3.39 -12.14
N ILE A 47 10.75 4.43 -11.60
CA ILE A 47 11.26 5.20 -10.46
C ILE A 47 10.38 4.88 -9.26
N THR A 48 10.97 4.38 -8.17
CA THR A 48 10.24 4.11 -6.92
C THR A 48 10.62 5.15 -5.87
N GLN A 49 9.62 5.77 -5.25
CA GLN A 49 9.78 6.81 -4.26
C GLN A 49 8.89 6.53 -3.04
N ASP A 50 9.45 6.72 -1.86
CA ASP A 50 8.71 6.60 -0.60
C ASP A 50 8.17 7.96 -0.21
N TYR A 51 6.85 8.03 -0.05
CA TYR A 51 6.13 9.22 0.38
C TYR A 51 5.75 9.05 1.85
N TYR A 52 6.47 9.73 2.72
CA TYR A 52 6.24 9.60 4.15
C TYR A 52 5.07 10.47 4.63
N CYS A 53 4.23 9.89 5.47
CA CYS A 53 3.08 10.53 6.08
C CYS A 53 3.23 10.56 7.61
N GLU A 54 2.82 11.65 8.25
CA GLU A 54 2.75 11.73 9.71
C GLU A 54 1.37 11.29 10.21
N LEU A 55 1.32 10.62 11.37
CA LEU A 55 0.06 10.23 12.00
C LEU A 55 -0.75 11.48 12.39
N SER A 56 -2.08 11.41 12.27
CA SER A 56 -2.95 12.42 12.86
C SER A 56 -3.00 12.28 14.39
N PRO A 57 -3.38 13.33 15.15
CA PRO A 57 -3.51 13.24 16.60
C PRO A 57 -4.44 12.11 17.07
N LEU A 58 -5.50 11.82 16.31
CA LEU A 58 -6.40 10.71 16.59
C LEU A 58 -5.71 9.36 16.35
N GLN A 59 -4.96 9.22 15.25
CA GLN A 59 -4.24 7.98 14.96
C GLN A 59 -3.13 7.72 15.97
N GLU A 60 -2.35 8.74 16.36
CA GLU A 60 -1.31 8.63 17.38
C GLU A 60 -1.87 8.10 18.69
N ARG A 61 -2.96 8.71 19.17
CA ARG A 61 -3.64 8.29 20.40
C ARG A 61 -4.09 6.83 20.33
N LEU A 62 -4.78 6.43 19.26
CA LEU A 62 -5.25 5.06 19.09
C LEU A 62 -4.10 4.06 18.99
N TYR A 63 -3.03 4.44 18.28
CA TYR A 63 -1.85 3.62 18.10
C TYR A 63 -1.11 3.40 19.42
N GLU A 64 -0.88 4.46 20.19
CA GLU A 64 -0.20 4.41 21.50
C GLU A 64 -1.01 3.68 22.56
N ASP A 65 -2.32 3.96 22.66
CA ASP A 65 -3.21 3.29 23.61
C ASP A 65 -3.23 1.77 23.37
N PHE A 66 -3.28 1.37 22.10
CA PHE A 66 -3.21 -0.03 21.72
C PHE A 66 -1.83 -0.65 21.95
N ALA A 67 -0.75 0.05 21.56
CA ALA A 67 0.61 -0.44 21.76
C ALA A 67 0.93 -0.65 23.25
N ARG A 68 0.49 0.25 24.13
CA ARG A 68 0.66 0.12 25.59
C ARG A 68 -0.13 -1.05 26.16
N SER A 69 -1.42 -1.14 25.84
CA SER A 69 -2.28 -2.22 26.36
C SER A 69 -1.79 -3.61 25.94
N HIS A 70 -1.37 -3.79 24.68
CA HIS A 70 -0.79 -5.05 24.22
C HIS A 70 0.60 -5.35 24.80
N ALA A 71 1.45 -4.33 24.99
CA ALA A 71 2.74 -4.51 25.66
C ALA A 71 2.53 -5.05 27.09
N HIS A 72 1.57 -4.50 27.83
CA HIS A 72 1.24 -4.98 29.17
C HIS A 72 0.67 -6.41 29.17
N GLN A 73 -0.20 -6.76 28.22
CA GLN A 73 -0.77 -8.10 28.12
C GLN A 73 0.29 -9.15 27.77
N SER A 74 1.17 -8.87 26.81
CA SER A 74 2.27 -9.77 26.42
C SER A 74 3.31 -9.99 27.53
N LEU A 75 3.61 -8.94 28.32
CA LEU A 75 4.47 -9.04 29.50
C LEU A 75 3.81 -9.88 30.60
N GLN A 76 2.51 -9.71 30.83
CA GLN A 76 1.75 -10.47 31.82
C GLN A 76 1.63 -11.96 31.46
N GLU A 77 1.46 -12.29 30.17
CA GLU A 77 1.49 -13.66 29.65
C GLU A 77 2.90 -14.29 29.79
N SER A 78 3.96 -13.51 29.61
CA SER A 78 5.34 -13.98 29.79
C SER A 78 5.71 -14.24 31.26
N LEU A 79 5.15 -13.46 32.19
CA LEU A 79 5.39 -13.59 33.63
C LEU A 79 4.53 -14.69 34.29
N SER A 80 3.40 -15.05 33.70
CA SER A 80 2.48 -16.08 34.21
C SER A 80 2.84 -17.51 33.78
N GLY A 81 4.07 -17.71 33.29
CA GLY A 81 4.59 -18.99 32.78
C GLY A 81 4.23 -20.22 33.62
N ARG A 82 3.24 -20.97 33.15
CA ARG A 82 3.16 -22.42 33.33
C ARG A 82 3.09 -23.06 31.96
N GLY A 83 4.11 -23.87 31.69
CA GLY A 83 4.33 -24.54 30.41
C GLY A 83 3.13 -25.38 29.97
N ALA A 84 2.65 -25.10 28.77
CA ALA A 84 1.96 -26.06 27.91
C ALA A 84 2.21 -25.63 26.45
N PRO A 85 2.29 -26.57 25.49
CA PRO A 85 2.48 -26.25 24.08
C PRO A 85 1.16 -25.72 23.48
N ALA A 86 0.76 -24.52 23.86
CA ALA A 86 -0.38 -23.80 23.29
C ALA A 86 0.07 -22.87 22.16
N HIS A 87 0.91 -23.36 21.24
CA HIS A 87 1.56 -22.52 20.23
C HIS A 87 0.63 -22.03 19.10
N ARG A 88 -0.67 -22.34 19.15
CA ARG A 88 -1.65 -21.96 18.09
C ARG A 88 -2.53 -20.76 18.44
N GLN A 89 -2.81 -20.47 19.71
CA GLN A 89 -3.71 -19.35 20.08
C GLN A 89 -3.00 -17.99 20.13
N GLY A 90 -1.74 -17.95 20.56
CA GLY A 90 -0.95 -16.70 20.61
C GLY A 90 -0.73 -16.05 19.24
N ASN A 91 -0.56 -16.86 18.19
CA ASN A 91 -0.35 -16.34 16.83
C ASN A 91 -1.57 -15.57 16.31
N THR A 92 -2.79 -16.06 16.57
CA THR A 92 -4.03 -15.38 16.13
C THR A 92 -4.18 -14.00 16.77
N HIS A 93 -3.82 -13.87 18.05
CA HIS A 93 -3.91 -12.61 18.79
C HIS A 93 -2.90 -11.56 18.28
N ILE A 94 -1.67 -11.99 17.95
CA ILE A 94 -0.63 -11.11 17.38
C ILE A 94 -1.05 -10.61 15.99
N PHE A 95 -1.54 -11.49 15.11
CA PHE A 95 -1.99 -11.05 13.77
C PHE A 95 -3.20 -10.11 13.83
N GLN A 96 -4.12 -10.32 14.78
CA GLN A 96 -5.22 -9.39 15.02
C GLN A 96 -4.71 -8.02 15.48
N ALA A 97 -3.70 -7.99 16.34
CA ALA A 97 -3.06 -6.77 16.82
C ALA A 97 -2.33 -6.01 15.70
N LEU A 98 -1.55 -6.72 14.88
CA LEU A 98 -0.88 -6.13 13.72
C LEU A 98 -1.91 -5.56 12.74
N ARG A 99 -3.02 -6.27 12.50
CA ARG A 99 -4.11 -5.79 11.64
C ARG A 99 -4.77 -4.53 12.19
N TYR A 100 -4.98 -4.44 13.51
CA TYR A 100 -5.50 -3.23 14.14
C TYR A 100 -4.57 -2.05 13.91
N LEU A 101 -3.27 -2.20 14.20
CA LEU A 101 -2.28 -1.15 14.00
C LEU A 101 -2.20 -0.72 12.53
N GLN A 102 -2.24 -1.66 11.59
CA GLN A 102 -2.32 -1.36 10.15
C GLN A 102 -3.57 -0.56 9.79
N ASN A 103 -4.75 -0.96 10.27
CA ASN A 103 -5.99 -0.24 10.05
C ASN A 103 -5.90 1.20 10.59
N VAL A 104 -5.35 1.40 11.79
CA VAL A 104 -5.13 2.74 12.36
C VAL A 104 -4.20 3.57 11.48
N CYS A 105 -3.09 3.00 10.99
CA CYS A 105 -2.14 3.70 10.10
C CYS A 105 -2.78 4.14 8.78
N ASN A 106 -3.72 3.36 8.25
CA ASN A 106 -4.43 3.67 7.02
C ASN A 106 -5.53 4.73 7.25
N HIS A 107 -6.45 4.45 8.17
CA HIS A 107 -7.55 5.35 8.49
C HIS A 107 -8.24 4.97 9.82
N PRO A 108 -8.51 5.91 10.76
CA PRO A 108 -9.19 5.60 12.03
C PRO A 108 -10.51 4.85 11.90
N LYS A 109 -11.34 5.24 10.92
CA LYS A 109 -12.60 4.56 10.52
C LYS A 109 -12.48 3.05 10.25
N LEU A 110 -11.30 2.54 9.87
CA LEU A 110 -11.06 1.10 9.66
C LEU A 110 -10.84 0.34 10.99
N ALA A 111 -10.44 1.05 12.04
CA ALA A 111 -10.19 0.51 13.37
C ALA A 111 -11.37 0.75 14.33
N LEU A 112 -11.99 1.92 14.23
CA LEU A 112 -13.14 2.35 15.03
C LEU A 112 -14.45 1.83 14.43
N THR A 113 -14.71 0.53 14.54
CA THR A 113 -16.03 -0.04 14.27
C THR A 113 -16.98 0.21 15.45
N PRO A 114 -18.31 0.09 15.28
CA PRO A 114 -19.27 0.25 16.39
C PRO A 114 -19.04 -0.69 17.58
N GLN A 115 -18.29 -1.78 17.39
CA GLN A 115 -17.92 -2.72 18.45
C GLN A 115 -16.66 -2.29 19.22
N HIS A 116 -15.96 -1.25 18.76
CA HIS A 116 -14.73 -0.79 19.37
C HIS A 116 -15.02 -0.03 20.69
N PRO A 117 -14.32 -0.30 21.80
CA PRO A 117 -14.59 0.33 23.10
C PRO A 117 -14.55 1.86 23.06
N GLU A 118 -13.67 2.41 22.23
CA GLU A 118 -13.48 3.86 22.07
C GLU A 118 -14.44 4.53 21.06
N TYR A 119 -15.28 3.76 20.37
CA TYR A 119 -16.09 4.27 19.26
C TYR A 119 -17.02 5.41 19.68
N GLU A 120 -17.83 5.20 20.73
CA GLU A 120 -18.78 6.19 21.23
C GLU A 120 -18.07 7.44 21.76
N ARG A 121 -16.96 7.26 22.47
CA ARG A 121 -16.16 8.37 23.02
C ARG A 121 -15.60 9.24 21.90
N VAL A 122 -14.93 8.63 20.92
CA VAL A 122 -14.31 9.36 19.80
C VAL A 122 -15.39 10.00 18.92
N SER A 123 -16.48 9.29 18.63
CA SER A 123 -17.58 9.84 17.83
C SER A 123 -18.23 11.05 18.49
N GLY A 124 -18.43 11.01 19.82
CA GLY A 124 -18.93 12.15 20.59
C GLY A 124 -17.96 13.34 20.59
N GLN A 125 -16.65 13.09 20.73
CA GLN A 125 -15.62 14.14 20.66
C GLN A 125 -15.60 14.82 19.29
N LEU A 126 -15.58 14.04 18.20
CA LEU A 126 -15.59 14.58 16.84
C LEU A 126 -16.86 15.39 16.56
N HIS A 127 -18.01 14.94 17.06
CA HIS A 127 -19.26 15.68 16.90
C HIS A 127 -19.22 17.05 17.61
N GLN A 128 -18.61 17.14 18.80
CA GLN A 128 -18.41 18.42 19.52
C GLN A 128 -17.48 19.36 18.75
N GLU A 129 -16.50 18.81 18.03
CA GLU A 129 -15.56 19.55 17.20
C GLU A 129 -16.13 19.87 15.79
N ASN A 130 -17.40 19.57 15.51
CA ASN A 130 -18.04 19.67 14.19
C ASN A 130 -17.29 18.90 13.08
N SER A 131 -16.59 17.83 13.45
CA SER A 131 -15.90 16.94 12.52
C SER A 131 -16.55 15.55 12.50
N SER A 132 -16.08 14.68 11.63
CA SER A 132 -16.57 13.31 11.51
C SER A 132 -15.42 12.35 11.25
N LEU A 133 -15.61 11.06 11.54
CA LEU A 133 -14.67 10.00 11.17
C LEU A 133 -14.45 9.88 9.65
N ALA A 134 -15.18 10.61 8.82
CA ALA A 134 -15.01 10.64 7.37
C ALA A 134 -14.21 11.87 6.89
N ASP A 135 -13.76 12.73 7.80
CA ASP A 135 -12.89 13.85 7.46
C ASP A 135 -11.48 13.34 7.14
N ILE A 136 -10.95 13.75 5.99
CA ILE A 136 -9.65 13.31 5.47
C ILE A 136 -8.50 13.68 6.40
N ASN A 137 -8.65 14.73 7.21
CA ASN A 137 -7.59 15.24 8.08
C ASN A 137 -7.28 14.29 9.26
N HIS A 138 -8.20 13.38 9.59
CA HIS A 138 -7.97 12.38 10.64
C HIS A 138 -7.13 11.19 10.16
N ALA A 139 -6.82 11.10 8.87
CA ALA A 139 -5.99 10.03 8.32
C ALA A 139 -4.69 10.58 7.75
N ALA A 140 -3.56 9.99 8.13
CA ALA A 140 -2.23 10.33 7.62
C ALA A 140 -2.14 10.28 6.08
N LYS A 141 -2.74 9.25 5.48
CA LYS A 141 -2.52 8.91 4.07
C LYS A 141 -3.43 9.65 3.09
N LEU A 142 -4.63 10.08 3.48
CA LEU A 142 -5.57 10.73 2.55
C LEU A 142 -5.13 12.15 2.12
N PRO A 143 -4.66 13.03 3.02
CA PRO A 143 -4.11 14.33 2.63
C PRO A 143 -2.86 14.18 1.76
N ALA A 144 -1.98 13.23 2.10
CA ALA A 144 -0.80 12.91 1.30
C ALA A 144 -1.18 12.41 -0.10
N LEU A 145 -2.14 11.49 -0.21
CA LEU A 145 -2.66 11.00 -1.49
C LEU A 145 -3.28 12.13 -2.31
N ARG A 146 -4.06 13.02 -1.68
CA ARG A 146 -4.64 14.19 -2.35
C ARG A 146 -3.55 15.08 -2.93
N GLN A 147 -2.54 15.43 -2.13
CA GLN A 147 -1.46 16.29 -2.56
C GLN A 147 -0.69 15.66 -3.72
N LEU A 148 -0.36 14.37 -3.60
CA LEU A 148 0.34 13.62 -4.65
C LEU A 148 -0.44 13.58 -5.97
N LEU A 149 -1.76 13.37 -5.92
CA LEU A 149 -2.59 13.40 -7.12
C LEU A 149 -2.60 14.80 -7.77
N LEU A 150 -2.70 15.87 -6.96
CA LEU A 150 -2.64 17.24 -7.46
C LEU A 150 -1.27 17.57 -8.07
N ASP A 151 -0.18 17.10 -7.47
CA ASP A 151 1.18 17.26 -7.99
C ASP A 151 1.36 16.54 -9.33
N CYS A 152 0.64 15.43 -9.54
CA CYS A 152 0.54 14.75 -10.84
C CYS A 152 -0.43 15.43 -11.83
N GLY A 153 -1.04 16.55 -11.47
CA GLY A 153 -2.04 17.25 -12.28
C GLY A 153 -3.43 16.59 -12.28
N ILE A 154 -3.66 15.56 -11.45
CA ILE A 154 -4.94 14.85 -11.38
C ILE A 154 -5.88 15.58 -10.42
N GLY A 155 -7.08 15.91 -10.90
CA GLY A 155 -8.13 16.55 -10.09
C GLY A 155 -7.98 18.06 -9.91
N VAL A 156 -7.10 18.70 -10.67
CA VAL A 156 -7.01 20.16 -10.73
C VAL A 156 -8.20 20.69 -11.55
N PRO A 157 -8.96 21.68 -11.03
CA PRO A 157 -10.05 22.28 -11.80
C PRO A 157 -9.49 23.03 -13.01
N LEU A 158 -10.15 22.88 -14.16
CA LEU A 158 -9.82 23.53 -15.43
C LEU A 158 -10.08 25.03 -15.35
N THR A 159 -9.21 25.80 -14.69
CA THR A 159 -9.46 27.24 -14.45
C THR A 159 -8.74 28.22 -15.37
N GLU A 160 -7.92 27.81 -16.34
CA GLU A 160 -7.17 28.82 -17.14
C GLU A 160 -7.47 28.89 -18.64
N HIS A 161 -8.05 27.87 -19.29
CA HIS A 161 -8.35 27.93 -20.73
C HIS A 161 -9.71 27.30 -21.09
N PRO A 162 -10.81 28.08 -21.15
CA PRO A 162 -12.11 27.59 -21.59
C PRO A 162 -12.10 27.37 -23.11
N GLY A 163 -11.60 26.22 -23.56
CA GLY A 163 -11.57 25.86 -24.98
C GLY A 163 -10.71 24.66 -25.36
N GLU A 164 -9.74 24.27 -24.53
CA GLU A 164 -8.92 23.08 -24.77
C GLU A 164 -9.39 21.91 -23.90
N LEU A 165 -9.60 20.75 -24.53
CA LEU A 165 -9.70 19.47 -23.83
C LEU A 165 -8.33 19.20 -23.19
N VAL A 166 -8.08 19.73 -22.00
CA VAL A 166 -6.86 19.44 -21.24
C VAL A 166 -6.94 18.00 -20.78
N ILE A 167 -6.34 17.10 -21.57
CA ILE A 167 -6.12 15.72 -21.17
C ILE A 167 -5.06 15.78 -20.06
N ASN A 168 -5.39 15.28 -18.87
CA ASN A 168 -4.43 15.20 -17.77
C ASN A 168 -3.15 14.51 -18.23
N GLN A 169 -2.01 15.11 -17.90
CA GLN A 169 -0.70 14.65 -18.38
C GLN A 169 -0.37 13.23 -17.86
N HIS A 170 -0.87 12.90 -16.67
CA HIS A 170 -0.61 11.66 -15.95
C HIS A 170 -1.89 10.93 -15.57
N ARG A 171 -1.81 9.61 -15.51
CA ARG A 171 -2.90 8.72 -15.10
C ARG A 171 -2.39 7.75 -14.05
N ALA A 172 -3.19 7.52 -13.01
CA ALA A 172 -2.76 6.81 -11.82
C ALA A 172 -3.47 5.47 -11.61
N LEU A 173 -2.71 4.47 -11.17
CA LEU A 173 -3.22 3.26 -10.53
C LEU A 173 -3.06 3.42 -9.03
N ILE A 174 -4.14 3.27 -8.27
CA ILE A 174 -4.09 3.32 -6.80
C ILE A 174 -4.36 1.93 -6.24
N PHE A 175 -3.38 1.38 -5.54
CA PHE A 175 -3.43 0.05 -4.93
C PHE A 175 -3.71 0.14 -3.43
N CYS A 176 -4.70 -0.64 -3.00
CA CYS A 176 -5.02 -0.91 -1.60
C CYS A 176 -5.08 -2.43 -1.35
N GLN A 177 -4.91 -2.85 -0.12
CA GLN A 177 -5.15 -4.24 0.30
C GLN A 177 -6.63 -4.44 0.67
N LEU A 178 -7.21 -3.47 1.37
CA LEU A 178 -8.56 -3.53 1.89
C LEU A 178 -9.54 -2.86 0.92
N LYS A 179 -10.64 -3.57 0.60
CA LYS A 179 -11.77 -2.99 -0.14
C LYS A 179 -12.34 -1.76 0.58
N ALA A 180 -12.41 -1.80 1.91
CA ALA A 180 -12.89 -0.70 2.73
C ALA A 180 -12.03 0.57 2.58
N MET A 181 -10.73 0.44 2.33
CA MET A 181 -9.86 1.59 2.07
C MET A 181 -10.17 2.22 0.70
N LEU A 182 -10.50 1.41 -0.31
CA LEU A 182 -11.01 1.93 -1.59
C LEU A 182 -12.33 2.67 -1.40
N ASP A 183 -13.25 2.15 -0.58
CA ASP A 183 -14.51 2.82 -0.27
C ASP A 183 -14.29 4.19 0.40
N ILE A 184 -13.28 4.31 1.26
CA ILE A 184 -12.89 5.57 1.90
C ILE A 184 -12.31 6.54 0.86
N ILE A 185 -11.38 6.11 0.01
CA ILE A 185 -10.82 6.96 -1.05
C ILE A 185 -11.92 7.47 -1.98
N GLU A 186 -12.86 6.60 -2.35
CA GLU A 186 -13.97 6.95 -3.23
C GLU A 186 -14.92 7.98 -2.60
N ASN A 187 -15.40 7.72 -1.38
CA ASN A 187 -16.46 8.50 -0.77
C ASN A 187 -15.98 9.70 0.02
N ASP A 188 -14.82 9.58 0.67
CA ASP A 188 -14.32 10.57 1.60
C ASP A 188 -13.25 11.47 0.94
N LEU A 189 -12.49 10.97 -0.05
CA LEU A 189 -11.54 11.80 -0.82
C LEU A 189 -12.13 12.29 -2.15
N PHE A 190 -12.46 11.40 -3.09
CA PHE A 190 -12.86 11.81 -4.44
C PHE A 190 -14.19 12.56 -4.47
N LYS A 191 -15.27 11.99 -3.95
CA LYS A 191 -16.59 12.63 -3.99
C LYS A 191 -16.67 13.97 -3.23
N ARG A 192 -15.87 14.14 -2.17
CA ARG A 192 -15.92 15.35 -1.31
C ARG A 192 -14.89 16.41 -1.67
N HIS A 193 -13.68 16.02 -2.04
CA HIS A 193 -12.55 16.94 -2.20
C HIS A 193 -11.99 17.00 -3.62
N MET A 194 -12.29 16.02 -4.48
CA MET A 194 -11.75 15.91 -5.84
C MET A 194 -12.82 15.48 -6.84
N ALA A 195 -13.96 16.18 -6.86
CA ALA A 195 -15.14 15.79 -7.65
C ALA A 195 -14.91 15.79 -9.18
N THR A 196 -13.82 16.41 -9.64
CA THR A 196 -13.42 16.43 -11.06
C THR A 196 -12.67 15.18 -11.50
N VAL A 197 -12.19 14.35 -10.57
CA VAL A 197 -11.40 13.15 -10.90
C VAL A 197 -12.32 12.08 -11.47
N SER A 198 -12.02 11.65 -12.70
CA SER A 198 -12.67 10.49 -13.32
C SER A 198 -11.95 9.21 -12.90
N TYR A 199 -12.69 8.22 -12.41
CA TYR A 199 -12.08 6.99 -11.94
C TYR A 199 -12.92 5.74 -12.24
N LEU A 200 -12.22 4.61 -12.37
CA LEU A 200 -12.80 3.27 -12.38
C LEU A 200 -12.34 2.48 -11.16
N ARG A 201 -13.04 1.39 -10.86
CA ARG A 201 -12.75 0.52 -9.72
C ARG A 201 -12.70 -0.94 -10.12
N LEU A 202 -11.68 -1.64 -9.62
CA LEU A 202 -11.46 -3.06 -9.85
C LEU A 202 -11.06 -3.77 -8.56
N ASP A 203 -12.03 -4.40 -7.90
CA ASP A 203 -11.82 -5.16 -6.67
C ASP A 203 -12.43 -6.58 -6.74
N GLY A 204 -12.33 -7.32 -5.64
CA GLY A 204 -12.80 -8.70 -5.54
C GLY A 204 -14.31 -8.89 -5.74
N SER A 205 -15.11 -7.83 -5.67
CA SER A 205 -16.55 -7.90 -5.94
C SER A 205 -16.90 -7.86 -7.43
N ILE A 206 -15.97 -7.46 -8.30
CA ILE A 206 -16.15 -7.53 -9.75
C ILE A 206 -15.89 -8.97 -10.23
N PRO A 207 -16.86 -9.61 -10.92
CA PRO A 207 -16.72 -10.95 -11.45
C PRO A 207 -15.49 -11.06 -12.39
N PRO A 208 -14.73 -12.17 -12.36
CA PRO A 208 -13.55 -12.34 -13.20
C PRO A 208 -13.77 -12.08 -14.69
N SER A 209 -14.94 -12.45 -15.23
CA SER A 209 -15.32 -12.23 -16.63
C SER A 209 -15.37 -10.76 -17.04
N MET A 210 -15.69 -9.86 -16.10
CA MET A 210 -15.82 -8.42 -16.34
C MET A 210 -14.52 -7.66 -16.10
N ARG A 211 -13.50 -8.27 -15.48
CA ARG A 211 -12.27 -7.55 -15.12
C ARG A 211 -11.50 -7.07 -16.35
N HIS A 212 -11.49 -7.87 -17.41
CA HIS A 212 -10.84 -7.49 -18.67
C HIS A 212 -11.53 -6.31 -19.35
N SER A 213 -12.87 -6.18 -19.27
CA SER A 213 -13.56 -5.06 -19.91
C SER A 213 -13.29 -3.74 -19.19
N VAL A 214 -13.24 -3.73 -17.85
CA VAL A 214 -12.86 -2.55 -17.05
C VAL A 214 -11.44 -2.09 -17.41
N VAL A 215 -10.50 -3.03 -17.51
CA VAL A 215 -9.11 -2.72 -17.89
C VAL A 215 -9.02 -2.25 -19.34
N ALA A 216 -9.76 -2.87 -20.26
CA ALA A 216 -9.81 -2.43 -21.65
C ALA A 216 -10.34 -1.00 -21.75
N GLN A 217 -11.42 -0.68 -21.03
CA GLN A 217 -11.99 0.66 -20.95
C GLN A 217 -10.96 1.67 -20.42
N PHE A 218 -10.28 1.36 -19.31
CA PHE A 218 -9.22 2.22 -18.78
C PHE A 218 -8.08 2.43 -19.79
N ASN A 219 -7.63 1.39 -20.49
CA ASN A 219 -6.55 1.54 -21.46
C ASN A 219 -6.98 2.30 -22.73
N SER A 220 -8.24 2.20 -23.15
CA SER A 220 -8.75 2.85 -24.36
C SER A 220 -9.23 4.29 -24.15
N ASP A 221 -9.75 4.60 -22.96
CA ASP A 221 -10.37 5.89 -22.65
C ASP A 221 -9.40 6.77 -21.84
N PRO A 222 -8.77 7.79 -22.47
CA PRO A 222 -7.84 8.68 -21.80
C PRO A 222 -8.52 9.68 -20.86
N SER A 223 -9.86 9.80 -20.88
CA SER A 223 -10.61 10.69 -19.97
C SER A 223 -10.73 10.15 -18.55
N ILE A 224 -10.30 8.91 -18.32
CA ILE A 224 -10.32 8.26 -17.00
C ILE A 224 -8.97 8.46 -16.33
N ASP A 225 -8.92 9.30 -15.31
CA ASP A 225 -7.68 9.69 -14.64
C ASP A 225 -7.11 8.56 -13.78
N VAL A 226 -7.98 7.85 -13.05
CA VAL A 226 -7.58 6.92 -11.99
C VAL A 226 -8.24 5.55 -12.14
N LEU A 227 -7.48 4.49 -11.88
CA LEU A 227 -8.03 3.16 -11.64
C LEU A 227 -7.72 2.74 -10.19
N LEU A 228 -8.77 2.55 -9.41
CA LEU A 228 -8.71 2.04 -8.04
C LEU A 228 -8.68 0.52 -8.04
N LEU A 229 -7.67 -0.12 -7.45
CA LEU A 229 -7.53 -1.57 -7.44
C LEU A 229 -7.20 -2.13 -6.07
N THR A 230 -7.67 -3.35 -5.80
CA THR A 230 -7.04 -4.16 -4.76
C THR A 230 -5.81 -4.87 -5.30
N THR A 231 -4.73 -4.93 -4.52
CA THR A 231 -3.47 -5.62 -4.91
C THR A 231 -3.72 -7.06 -5.32
N GLN A 232 -4.65 -7.74 -4.64
CA GLN A 232 -5.03 -9.12 -4.96
C GLN A 232 -5.59 -9.27 -6.38
N VAL A 233 -6.44 -8.33 -6.83
CA VAL A 233 -7.04 -8.41 -8.17
C VAL A 233 -6.10 -7.87 -9.24
N GLY A 234 -5.37 -6.79 -8.93
CA GLY A 234 -4.35 -6.24 -9.81
C GLY A 234 -3.21 -7.21 -10.10
N GLY A 235 -2.88 -8.13 -9.19
CA GLY A 235 -1.87 -9.15 -9.39
C GLY A 235 -2.21 -10.23 -10.44
N LEU A 236 -3.47 -10.33 -10.91
CA LEU A 236 -3.99 -11.47 -11.70
C LEU A 236 -3.67 -11.44 -13.21
N GLY A 237 -2.54 -10.87 -13.61
CA GLY A 237 -2.10 -10.95 -15.01
C GLY A 237 -2.71 -9.91 -15.96
N LEU A 238 -3.38 -8.88 -15.44
CA LEU A 238 -3.96 -7.79 -16.22
C LEU A 238 -2.88 -6.86 -16.80
N ASN A 239 -3.10 -6.27 -17.97
CA ASN A 239 -2.17 -5.30 -18.58
C ASN A 239 -2.68 -3.88 -18.34
N LEU A 240 -1.99 -3.10 -17.51
CA LEU A 240 -2.41 -1.78 -17.05
C LEU A 240 -1.48 -0.68 -17.59
N THR A 241 -1.11 -0.77 -18.87
CA THR A 241 -0.13 0.13 -19.53
C THR A 241 -0.69 1.52 -19.82
N GLY A 242 -2.00 1.75 -19.62
CA GLY A 242 -2.64 3.06 -19.81
C GLY A 242 -2.29 4.10 -18.73
N ALA A 243 -1.62 3.68 -17.65
CA ALA A 243 -1.16 4.53 -16.56
C ALA A 243 0.37 4.63 -16.53
N ASP A 244 0.87 5.78 -16.11
CA ASP A 244 2.29 6.07 -15.90
C ASP A 244 2.62 6.35 -14.43
N THR A 245 1.60 6.50 -13.58
CA THR A 245 1.76 6.66 -12.13
C THR A 245 1.14 5.48 -11.40
N VAL A 246 1.85 4.93 -10.41
CA VAL A 246 1.39 3.84 -9.53
C VAL A 246 1.53 4.29 -8.10
N ILE A 247 0.47 4.23 -7.32
CA ILE A 247 0.45 4.68 -5.92
C ILE A 247 -0.01 3.52 -5.04
N PHE A 248 0.83 3.13 -4.09
CA PHE A 248 0.47 2.19 -3.03
C PHE A 248 0.08 2.95 -1.77
N VAL A 249 -1.21 2.90 -1.44
CA VAL A 249 -1.73 3.44 -0.17
C VAL A 249 -1.53 2.41 0.95
N GLU A 250 -1.73 1.14 0.63
CA GLU A 250 -1.47 0.01 1.51
C GLU A 250 -0.52 -0.96 0.81
N HIS A 251 0.32 -1.63 1.60
CA HIS A 251 1.32 -2.56 1.09
C HIS A 251 1.08 -3.98 1.61
N ASP A 252 1.50 -4.98 0.83
CA ASP A 252 1.50 -6.35 1.32
C ASP A 252 2.76 -6.63 2.16
N TRP A 253 2.63 -7.47 3.18
CA TRP A 253 3.75 -8.00 3.93
C TRP A 253 4.75 -8.76 3.05
N ASN A 254 4.27 -9.35 1.95
CA ASN A 254 5.11 -9.95 0.93
C ASN A 254 5.38 -8.94 -0.21
N PRO A 255 6.58 -8.35 -0.29
CA PRO A 255 6.92 -7.35 -1.31
C PRO A 255 6.80 -7.88 -2.74
N MET A 256 6.83 -9.20 -2.94
CA MET A 256 6.68 -9.82 -4.27
C MET A 256 5.31 -9.55 -4.88
N LYS A 257 4.25 -9.42 -4.07
CA LYS A 257 2.92 -9.11 -4.60
C LYS A 257 2.83 -7.67 -5.11
N ASP A 258 3.44 -6.73 -4.38
CA ASP A 258 3.48 -5.33 -4.79
C ASP A 258 4.38 -5.16 -6.04
N LEU A 259 5.50 -5.88 -6.10
CA LEU A 259 6.33 -5.98 -7.31
C LEU A 259 5.55 -6.52 -8.52
N GLN A 260 4.75 -7.57 -8.31
CA GLN A 260 3.91 -8.13 -9.37
C GLN A 260 2.85 -7.14 -9.86
N ALA A 261 2.26 -6.36 -8.93
CA ALA A 261 1.30 -5.31 -9.25
C ALA A 261 1.94 -4.15 -10.04
N MET A 262 3.12 -3.66 -9.63
CA MET A 262 3.88 -2.65 -10.38
C MET A 262 4.21 -3.10 -11.80
N ASP A 263 4.61 -4.36 -11.95
CA ASP A 263 4.96 -4.94 -13.25
C ASP A 263 3.76 -5.06 -14.21
N ARG A 264 2.53 -4.80 -13.76
CA ARG A 264 1.36 -4.70 -14.64
C ARG A 264 1.33 -3.40 -15.44
N ALA A 265 1.83 -2.31 -14.86
CA ALA A 265 1.96 -1.00 -15.50
C ALA A 265 3.32 -0.84 -16.20
N HIS A 266 4.39 -1.33 -15.56
CA HIS A 266 5.73 -1.38 -16.15
C HIS A 266 5.89 -2.65 -16.99
N ARG A 267 5.31 -2.66 -18.19
CA ARG A 267 5.33 -3.81 -19.10
C ARG A 267 5.52 -3.38 -20.54
N ILE A 268 5.85 -4.34 -21.40
CA ILE A 268 5.82 -4.18 -22.88
C ILE A 268 4.51 -3.50 -23.28
N GLY A 269 4.63 -2.37 -23.99
CA GLY A 269 3.52 -1.49 -24.36
C GLY A 269 3.53 -0.15 -23.62
N GLN A 270 4.26 -0.04 -22.50
CA GLN A 270 4.50 1.23 -21.82
C GLN A 270 5.46 2.12 -22.62
N ARG A 271 5.11 3.40 -22.74
CA ARG A 271 5.89 4.42 -23.48
C ARG A 271 6.36 5.57 -22.59
N LYS A 272 5.81 5.71 -21.39
CA LYS A 272 6.18 6.74 -20.42
C LYS A 272 6.99 6.13 -19.27
N VAL A 273 7.82 6.95 -18.64
CA VAL A 273 8.47 6.61 -17.36
C VAL A 273 7.39 6.27 -16.33
N VAL A 274 7.55 5.15 -15.62
CA VAL A 274 6.60 4.74 -14.60
C VAL A 274 7.07 5.23 -13.24
N ASN A 275 6.31 6.14 -12.62
CA ASN A 275 6.55 6.59 -11.26
C ASN A 275 5.76 5.73 -10.28
N VAL A 276 6.42 5.19 -9.27
CA VAL A 276 5.82 4.40 -8.20
C VAL A 276 5.99 5.14 -6.89
N TYR A 277 4.88 5.48 -6.25
CA TYR A 277 4.83 6.10 -4.94
C TYR A 277 4.35 5.11 -3.89
N ARG A 278 5.10 4.99 -2.79
CA ARG A 278 4.74 4.16 -1.64
C ARG A 278 4.42 5.06 -0.45
N LEU A 279 3.15 5.15 -0.05
CA LEU A 279 2.78 5.91 1.14
C LEU A 279 3.16 5.12 2.39
N ILE A 280 3.99 5.69 3.26
CA ILE A 280 4.49 5.03 4.47
C ILE A 280 4.28 5.95 5.67
N THR A 281 3.58 5.46 6.69
CA THR A 281 3.36 6.25 7.90
C THR A 281 4.56 6.17 8.84
N ARG A 282 5.16 7.32 9.19
CA ARG A 282 6.35 7.40 10.04
C ARG A 282 6.12 6.94 11.47
N GLY A 283 7.16 6.41 12.10
CA GLY A 283 7.14 5.97 13.49
C GLY A 283 6.29 4.73 13.74
N THR A 284 5.74 4.11 12.68
CA THR A 284 4.84 2.98 12.79
C THR A 284 5.50 1.65 12.43
N LEU A 285 4.74 0.58 12.61
CA LEU A 285 5.04 -0.74 12.09
C LEU A 285 5.30 -0.73 10.57
N GLU A 286 4.61 0.10 9.78
CA GLU A 286 4.78 0.13 8.32
C GLU A 286 6.20 0.53 7.91
N GLU A 287 6.74 1.57 8.54
CA GLU A 287 8.12 2.02 8.30
C GLU A 287 9.14 0.93 8.64
N LYS A 288 8.91 0.16 9.71
CA LYS A 288 9.81 -0.94 10.12
C LYS A 288 9.76 -2.16 9.20
N ILE A 289 8.64 -2.38 8.50
CA ILE A 289 8.49 -3.49 7.56
C ILE A 289 9.07 -3.12 6.19
N MET A 290 8.99 -1.85 5.82
CA MET A 290 9.34 -1.36 4.48
C MET A 290 10.72 -0.72 4.37
N GLY A 291 11.27 -0.21 5.47
CA GLY A 291 12.64 0.30 5.59
C GLY A 291 13.62 -0.80 5.95
#